data_AF-X1TZF9-F1
#
_entry.id   AF-X1TZF9-F1
#
_cell.length_a   1.000
_cell.length_b   1.000
_cell.length_c   1.000
_cell.angle_alpha   90.00
_cell.angle_beta   90.00
_cell.angle_gamma   90.00
#
_symmetry.space_group_name_H-M   'P 1'
#
loop_
_entity.id
_entity.type
_entity.pdbx_description
1 polymer ?
#
loop_
_entity_poly.entity_id
_entity_poly.type
_entity_poly.pdbx_seq_one_letter_code
_entity_poly.pdbx_strand_id
1 'polypeptide(L)' 'LIKVVKKRVEEGRIAIRNLRRDAADELKKMEKNKEISQDEHKRTMDKVQLITDSFIDGADKAGQDKEKELMEV' A
#
# COMPACT_ATOMS: atom_id res chain seq x y z
N LEU A 1 -23.15 6.34 8.30
CA LEU A 1 -21.77 6.86 8.40
C LEU A 1 -20.71 5.74 8.33
N ILE A 2 -20.84 4.66 9.11
CA ILE A 2 -19.91 3.50 9.07
C ILE A 2 -19.69 2.94 7.65
N LYS A 3 -20.74 2.76 6.84
CA LYS A 3 -20.62 2.30 5.43
C LYS A 3 -19.70 3.19 4.58
N VAL A 4 -19.68 4.50 4.85
CA VAL A 4 -18.84 5.46 4.12
C VAL A 4 -17.38 5.32 4.54
N VAL A 5 -17.11 5.12 5.84
CA VAL A 5 -15.76 4.86 6.36
C VAL A 5 -15.18 3.59 5.71
N LYS A 6 -15.93 2.48 5.72
CA LYS A 6 -15.52 1.22 5.07
C LYS A 6 -15.18 1.39 3.60
N LYS A 7 -16.01 2.14 2.87
CA LYS A 7 -15.77 2.43 1.45
C LYS A 7 -14.46 3.20 1.26
N ARG A 8 -14.21 4.24 2.06
CA ARG A 8 -12.96 5.02 1.98
C ARG A 8 -11.72 4.21 2.32
N VAL A 9 -11.79 3.34 3.32
CA VAL A 9 -10.68 2.44 3.68
C VAL A 9 -10.36 1.51 2.51
N GLU A 10 -11.37 0.91 1.87
CA GLU A 10 -11.14 0.04 0.72
C GLU A 10 -10.60 0.80 -0.49
N GLU A 11 -11.10 2.00 -0.78
CA GLU A 11 -10.52 2.88 -1.82
C GLU A 11 -9.04 3.17 -1.55
N GLY A 12 -8.68 3.45 -0.29
CA GLY A 12 -7.28 3.64 0.13
C GLY A 12 -6.42 2.40 -0.10
N ARG A 13 -6.92 1.21 0.27
CA ARG A 13 -6.22 -0.07 0.03
C ARG A 13 -6.02 -0.33 -1.46
N ILE A 14 -7.03 -0.07 -2.29
CA ILE A 14 -6.93 -0.21 -3.74
C ILE A 14 -5.84 0.74 -4.28
N ALA A 15 -5.82 1.99 -3.85
CA ALA A 15 -4.80 2.96 -4.25
C ALA A 15 -3.37 2.50 -3.88
N ILE A 16 -3.18 2.01 -2.65
CA ILE A 16 -1.89 1.47 -2.19
C ILE A 16 -1.44 0.28 -3.06
N ARG A 17 -2.36 -0.65 -3.38
CA ARG A 17 -2.05 -1.81 -4.22
C ARG A 17 -1.69 -1.41 -5.65
N ASN A 18 -2.36 -0.40 -6.21
CA ASN A 18 -2.04 0.13 -7.53
C ASN A 18 -0.64 0.76 -7.56
N LEU A 19 -0.31 1.61 -6.57
CA LEU A 19 1.02 2.21 -6.46
C LEU A 19 2.13 1.14 -6.32
N ARG A 20 1.89 0.09 -5.54
CA ARG A 20 2.83 -1.04 -5.43
C ARG A 20 3.05 -1.71 -6.78
N ARG A 21 1.97 -1.91 -7.56
CA ARG A 21 2.06 -2.52 -8.89
C ARG A 21 2.88 -1.65 -9.84
N ASP A 22 2.61 -0.35 -9.84
CA ASP A 22 3.34 0.61 -10.69
C ASP A 22 4.84 0.63 -10.33
N ALA A 23 5.17 0.64 -9.03
CA ALA A 23 6.55 0.57 -8.55
C ALA A 23 7.24 -0.76 -8.96
N ALA A 24 6.53 -1.89 -8.88
CA ALA A 24 7.08 -3.18 -9.31
C ALA A 24 7.33 -3.23 -10.83
N ASP A 25 6.42 -2.66 -11.63
CA ASP A 25 6.58 -2.57 -13.07
C ASP A 25 7.74 -1.64 -13.46
N GLU A 26 7.95 -0.55 -12.72
CA GLU A 26 9.09 0.36 -12.88
C GLU A 26 10.42 -0.32 -12.53
N LEU A 27 10.51 -0.98 -11.38
CA LEU A 27 11.71 -1.73 -10.97
C LEU A 27 12.08 -2.80 -11.99
N LYS A 28 11.10 -3.51 -12.54
CA LYS A 28 11.33 -4.51 -13.59
C LYS A 28 11.84 -3.88 -14.90
N LYS A 29 11.43 -2.66 -15.23
CA LYS A 29 11.97 -1.91 -16.38
C LYS A 29 13.41 -1.49 -16.12
N MET A 30 13.71 -0.95 -14.94
CA MET A 30 15.07 -0.56 -14.54
C MET A 30 16.04 -1.74 -14.59
N GLU A 31 15.62 -2.92 -14.11
CA GLU A 31 16.43 -4.15 -14.19
C GLU A 31 16.72 -4.54 -15.65
N LYS A 32 15.70 -4.51 -16.53
CA LYS A 32 15.87 -4.81 -17.96
C LYS A 32 16.78 -3.80 -18.68
N ASN A 33 16.71 -2.53 -18.28
CA ASN A 33 17.56 -1.46 -18.80
C ASN A 33 18.99 -1.52 -18.23
N LYS A 34 19.27 -2.46 -17.32
CA LYS A 34 20.53 -2.58 -16.57
C LYS A 34 20.87 -1.33 -15.75
N GLU A 35 19.85 -0.58 -15.33
CA GLU A 35 20.00 0.56 -14.42
C GLU A 35 20.19 0.09 -12.97
N ILE A 36 19.67 -1.08 -12.63
CA ILE A 36 19.85 -1.77 -11.35
C ILE A 36 20.23 -3.22 -11.56
N SER A 37 20.96 -3.80 -10.60
CA SER A 37 21.26 -5.23 -10.58
C SER A 37 20.05 -6.07 -10.11
N GLN A 38 20.08 -7.37 -10.37
CA GLN A 38 19.06 -8.32 -9.89
C GLN A 38 18.96 -8.34 -8.35
N ASP A 39 20.11 -8.20 -7.67
CA ASP A 39 20.16 -8.15 -6.20
C ASP A 39 19.53 -6.86 -5.65
N GLU A 40 19.78 -5.72 -6.31
CA GLU A 40 19.15 -4.45 -5.96
C GLU A 40 17.66 -4.45 -6.24
N HIS A 41 17.23 -5.03 -7.37
CA HIS A 41 15.82 -5.21 -7.71
C HIS A 41 15.11 -5.99 -6.59
N LYS A 42 15.68 -7.13 -6.17
CA LYS A 42 15.10 -7.95 -5.10
C LYS A 42 15.03 -7.19 -3.78
N ARG A 43 16.12 -6.55 -3.34
CA ARG A 43 16.15 -5.77 -2.09
C ARG A 43 15.15 -4.60 -2.11
N THR A 44 14.99 -3.96 -3.25
CA THR A 44 14.07 -2.81 -3.38
C THR A 44 12.62 -3.28 -3.39
N MET A 45 12.33 -4.41 -4.05
CA MET A 45 11.00 -5.04 -3.97
C MET A 45 10.62 -5.43 -2.55
N ASP A 46 11.55 -5.99 -1.76
CA ASP A 46 11.29 -6.32 -0.36
C ASP A 46 10.95 -5.06 0.46
N LYS A 47 11.67 -3.95 0.23
CA LYS A 47 11.36 -2.65 0.87
C LYS A 47 10.00 -2.10 0.45
N VAL A 48 9.68 -2.15 -0.85
CA VAL A 48 8.38 -1.73 -1.38
C VAL A 48 7.26 -2.52 -0.70
N GLN A 49 7.45 -3.83 -0.51
CA GLN A 49 6.47 -4.67 0.18
C GLN A 49 6.29 -4.26 1.64
N LEU A 50 7.38 -4.09 2.40
CA LEU A 50 7.32 -3.62 3.80
C LEU A 50 6.61 -2.26 3.94
N ILE A 51 6.90 -1.32 3.03
CA ILE A 51 6.25 0.00 3.01
C ILE A 51 4.76 -0.16 2.72
N THR A 52 4.40 -0.95 1.71
CA THR A 52 2.99 -1.23 1.35
C THR A 52 2.23 -1.79 2.54
N ASP A 53 2.79 -2.79 3.22
CA ASP A 53 2.14 -3.45 4.36
C ASP A 53 1.90 -2.46 5.51
N SER A 54 2.90 -1.62 5.83
CA SER A 54 2.76 -0.58 6.86
C SER A 54 1.64 0.43 6.56
N PHE A 55 1.45 0.80 5.29
CA PHE A 55 0.39 1.72 4.89
C PHE A 55 -0.99 1.06 4.90
N ILE A 56 -1.08 -0.23 4.56
CA ILE A 56 -2.32 -0.99 4.68
C ILE A 56 -2.73 -1.10 6.16
N ASP A 57 -1.80 -1.46 7.05
CA ASP A 57 -2.06 -1.52 8.49
C ASP A 57 -2.48 -0.15 9.05
N GLY A 58 -1.84 0.93 8.59
CA GLY A 58 -2.22 2.29 8.94
C GLY A 58 -3.63 2.67 8.50
N ALA A 59 -4.01 2.31 7.26
CA ALA A 59 -5.36 2.55 6.74
C ALA A 59 -6.42 1.77 7.53
N ASP A 60 -6.11 0.53 7.90
CA ASP A 60 -7.00 -0.34 8.67
C ASP A 60 -7.22 0.18 10.07
N LYS A 61 -6.14 0.60 10.74
CA LYS A 61 -6.21 1.21 12.06
C LYS A 61 -7.01 2.50 12.05
N ALA A 62 -6.75 3.40 11.09
CA ALA A 62 -7.51 4.64 10.95
C ALA A 62 -9.01 4.39 10.69
N GLY A 63 -9.33 3.36 9.91
CA GLY A 63 -10.69 2.91 9.69
C GLY A 63 -11.37 2.42 10.97
N GLN A 64 -10.70 1.55 11.73
CA GLN A 64 -11.21 1.01 13.00
C GLN A 64 -11.42 2.10 14.05
N ASP A 65 -10.45 2.99 14.22
CA ASP A 65 -10.53 4.11 15.16
C ASP A 65 -11.73 5.00 14.83
N LYS A 66 -11.95 5.30 13.53
CA LYS A 66 -13.09 6.11 13.12
C LYS A 66 -14.42 5.39 13.25
N GLU A 67 -14.46 4.08 13.01
CA GLU A 67 -15.67 3.28 13.25
C GLU A 67 -16.05 3.26 14.73
N LYS A 68 -15.06 3.12 15.62
CA LYS A 68 -15.29 3.15 17.07
C LYS A 68 -15.80 4.51 17.53
N GLU A 69 -15.17 5.60 17.09
CA GLU A 69 -15.61 6.97 17.39
C GLU A 69 -17.08 7.20 16.96
N LEU A 70 -17.48 6.65 15.80
CA LEU A 70 -18.85 6.75 15.30
C LEU A 70 -19.86 5.85 16.04
N MET A 71 -19.42 4.86 16.81
CA MET A 71 -20.28 3.97 17.61
C MET A 71 -20.45 4.46 19.05
N GLU A 72 -19.53 5.27 19.55
CA GLU A 72 -19.60 5.87 20.90
C GLU A 72 -20.43 7.17 20.96
N VAL A 73 -20.89 7.67 19.80
CA VAL A 73 -21.80 8.82 19.63
C VAL A 73 -23.23 8.35 19.41
#